data_AF-A0A151EXH3-F1
#
_entry.id   AF-A0A151EXH3-F1
#
_cell.length_a   1.000
_cell.length_b   1.000
_cell.length_c   1.000
_cell.angle_alpha   90.00
_cell.angle_beta   90.00
_cell.angle_gamma   90.00
#
_symmetry.space_group_name_H-M   'P 1'
#
loop_
_entity.id
_entity.type
_entity.pdbx_description
1 polymer ?
#
loop_
_entity_poly.entity_id
_entity_poly.type
_entity_poly.pdbx_seq_one_letter_code
_entity_poly.pdbx_strand_id
1 'polypeptide(L)'
;MLAFSLIAVSATPGRVTIHVQTFGYEGRDLLKLNVEVVGEDSDSFYITVNPGVLNRVKKEINIEKLPVVQIGDTTFQVPKMYLTEIAPNEYIAFVPNDVAKMKWSIRDHLQGMKGTDTVEVLVKLKEGGSITALNKFGTVFMEFLGGRGAAMEIHVSKVKPLSEEADVEFVEANGEVHIALSQSVPLINADDVWFTLR
;
A
#
# COMPACT_ATOMS: atom_id res chain seq x y z
N MET A 1 -7.32 0.04 10.85
CA MET A 1 -7.31 -1.05 9.86
C MET A 1 -7.84 -0.47 8.56
N LEU A 2 -6.97 -0.15 7.61
CA LEU A 2 -7.43 0.32 6.29
C LEU A 2 -7.74 -0.92 5.48
N ALA A 3 -9.04 -1.12 5.25
CA ALA A 3 -9.54 -2.14 4.36
C ALA A 3 -9.05 -1.81 2.95
N PHE A 4 -8.70 -2.84 2.20
CA PHE A 4 -8.54 -2.73 0.77
C PHE A 4 -9.62 -3.57 0.14
N SER A 5 -10.11 -3.16 -1.02
CA SER A 5 -11.10 -3.92 -1.75
C SER A 5 -10.42 -4.43 -3.01
N LEU A 6 -10.11 -5.73 -3.08
CA LEU A 6 -9.89 -6.37 -4.37
C LEU A 6 -11.26 -6.56 -5.03
N ILE A 7 -11.77 -5.55 -5.74
CA ILE A 7 -13.00 -5.73 -6.53
C ILE A 7 -12.63 -6.49 -7.79
N ALA A 8 -12.87 -7.80 -7.80
CA ALA A 8 -12.81 -8.60 -9.00
C ALA A 8 -14.18 -8.51 -9.69
N VAL A 9 -14.30 -7.67 -10.73
CA VAL A 9 -15.49 -7.67 -11.59
C VAL A 9 -15.26 -8.72 -12.67
N SER A 10 -15.90 -9.87 -12.55
CA SER A 10 -15.90 -10.88 -13.61
C SER A 10 -16.97 -10.53 -14.65
N ALA A 11 -16.50 -10.16 -15.83
CA ALA A 11 -17.32 -10.01 -17.01
C ALA A 11 -17.13 -11.28 -17.87
N THR A 12 -17.81 -12.37 -17.51
CA THR A 12 -17.82 -13.63 -18.29
C THR A 12 -16.40 -14.26 -18.46
N PRO A 13 -16.27 -15.51 -18.92
CA PRO A 13 -14.95 -16.13 -19.10
C PRO A 13 -14.03 -15.26 -19.97
N GLY A 14 -12.81 -14.97 -19.49
CA GLY A 14 -11.73 -14.38 -20.29
C GLY A 14 -11.06 -13.14 -19.71
N ARG A 15 -11.76 -12.26 -18.95
CA ARG A 15 -11.13 -11.07 -18.34
C ARG A 15 -11.79 -10.65 -17.02
N VAL A 16 -10.95 -10.34 -16.04
CA VAL A 16 -11.34 -9.74 -14.76
C VAL A 16 -10.63 -8.42 -14.60
N THR A 17 -11.34 -7.43 -14.08
CA THR A 17 -10.72 -6.21 -13.57
C THR A 17 -10.56 -6.33 -12.06
N ILE A 18 -9.33 -6.21 -11.58
CA ILE A 18 -8.98 -6.09 -10.17
C ILE A 18 -8.79 -4.62 -9.86
N HIS A 19 -9.63 -4.09 -8.97
CA HIS A 19 -9.41 -2.80 -8.35
C HIS A 19 -8.63 -2.98 -7.06
N VAL A 20 -7.65 -2.13 -6.79
CA VAL A 20 -6.99 -2.01 -5.48
C VAL A 20 -7.35 -0.64 -4.94
N GLN A 21 -8.21 -0.61 -3.94
CA GLN A 21 -8.73 0.62 -3.34
C GLN A 21 -8.31 0.71 -1.88
N THR A 22 -8.06 1.91 -1.36
CA THR A 22 -7.99 2.15 0.09
C THR A 22 -9.36 2.53 0.63
N PHE A 23 -9.79 1.87 1.69
CA PHE A 23 -10.96 2.26 2.46
C PHE A 23 -10.71 3.61 3.15
N GLY A 24 -11.70 4.52 3.13
CA GLY A 24 -11.59 5.85 3.73
C GLY A 24 -11.21 6.98 2.76
N TYR A 25 -10.81 6.69 1.52
CA TYR A 25 -10.56 7.70 0.47
C TYR A 25 -11.64 7.65 -0.62
N GLU A 26 -12.92 7.66 -0.21
CA GLU A 26 -14.07 7.69 -1.15
C GLU A 26 -14.10 6.54 -2.17
N GLY A 27 -13.39 5.43 -1.93
CA GLY A 27 -13.30 4.31 -2.87
C GLY A 27 -12.40 4.57 -4.09
N ARG A 28 -11.46 5.52 -4.02
CA ARG A 28 -10.53 5.79 -5.13
C ARG A 28 -9.57 4.64 -5.40
N ASP A 29 -9.47 4.25 -6.67
CA ASP A 29 -8.56 3.21 -7.15
C ASP A 29 -7.11 3.68 -7.06
N LEU A 30 -6.30 3.01 -6.22
CA LEU A 30 -4.84 3.13 -6.29
C LEU A 30 -4.29 2.49 -7.58
N LEU A 31 -4.90 1.36 -7.95
CA LEU A 31 -4.46 0.55 -9.06
C LEU A 31 -5.67 -0.18 -9.64
N LYS A 32 -5.77 -0.16 -10.97
CA LYS A 32 -6.75 -0.93 -11.72
C LYS A 32 -6.01 -1.86 -12.66
N LEU A 33 -6.20 -3.17 -12.50
CA LEU A 33 -5.54 -4.21 -13.28
C LEU A 33 -6.56 -4.99 -14.07
N ASN A 34 -6.35 -5.09 -15.37
CA ASN A 34 -7.09 -6.03 -16.21
C ASN A 34 -6.25 -7.30 -16.31
N VAL A 35 -6.78 -8.41 -15.81
CA VAL A 35 -6.13 -9.72 -15.80
C VAL A 35 -6.99 -10.74 -16.53
N GLU A 36 -6.36 -11.80 -17.02
CA GLU A 36 -7.04 -12.90 -17.66
C GLU A 36 -7.28 -14.01 -16.64
N VAL A 37 -8.52 -14.49 -16.55
CA VAL A 37 -8.85 -15.71 -15.79
C VAL A 37 -8.62 -16.89 -16.73
N VAL A 38 -7.58 -17.67 -16.46
CA VAL A 38 -7.20 -18.84 -17.26
C VAL A 38 -7.87 -20.12 -16.76
N GLY A 39 -8.49 -20.07 -15.58
CA GLY A 39 -9.24 -21.18 -15.02
C GLY A 39 -9.97 -20.78 -13.74
N GLU A 40 -10.95 -21.60 -13.38
CA GLU A 40 -11.71 -21.50 -12.15
C GLU A 40 -12.10 -22.91 -11.69
N ASP A 41 -11.97 -23.16 -10.39
CA ASP A 41 -12.52 -24.36 -9.74
C ASP A 41 -13.41 -23.97 -8.54
N SER A 42 -13.81 -24.96 -7.74
CA SER A 42 -14.66 -24.72 -6.56
C SER A 42 -14.04 -23.78 -5.54
N ASP A 43 -12.72 -23.78 -5.42
CA ASP A 43 -12.00 -23.16 -4.30
C ASP A 43 -11.15 -21.96 -4.73
N SER A 44 -10.88 -21.79 -6.02
CA SER A 44 -9.90 -20.83 -6.51
C SER A 44 -10.22 -20.25 -7.89
N PHE A 45 -9.73 -19.03 -8.10
CA PHE A 45 -9.52 -18.46 -9.43
C PHE A 45 -8.05 -18.58 -9.81
N TYR A 46 -7.78 -18.81 -11.10
CA TYR A 46 -6.44 -18.79 -11.65
C TYR A 46 -6.32 -17.61 -12.60
N ILE A 47 -5.52 -16.63 -12.21
CA ILE A 47 -5.29 -15.41 -13.00
C ILE A 47 -3.89 -15.42 -13.60
N THR A 48 -3.78 -14.97 -14.85
CA THR A 48 -2.49 -14.75 -15.49
C THR A 48 -2.25 -13.26 -15.70
N VAL A 49 -1.05 -12.81 -15.34
CA VAL A 49 -0.60 -11.43 -15.46
C VAL A 49 0.59 -11.38 -16.42
N ASN A 50 0.48 -10.56 -17.46
CA ASN A 50 1.61 -10.35 -18.38
C ASN A 50 2.87 -9.90 -17.62
N PRO A 51 4.07 -10.45 -17.90
CA PRO A 51 5.30 -10.10 -17.19
C PRO A 51 5.61 -8.59 -17.11
N GLY A 52 5.34 -7.85 -18.19
CA GLY A 52 5.53 -6.40 -18.23
C GLY A 52 4.57 -5.66 -17.30
N VAL A 53 3.32 -6.13 -17.22
CA VAL A 53 2.34 -5.62 -16.25
C VAL A 53 2.75 -5.99 -14.84
N LEU A 54 3.16 -7.24 -14.58
CA LEU A 54 3.61 -7.69 -13.27
C LEU A 54 4.79 -6.85 -12.75
N ASN A 55 5.77 -6.55 -13.61
CA ASN A 55 6.90 -5.68 -13.27
C ASN A 55 6.46 -4.26 -12.90
N ARG A 56 5.45 -3.73 -13.58
CA ARG A 56 4.85 -2.43 -13.24
C ARG A 56 4.06 -2.49 -11.93
N VAL A 57 3.33 -3.57 -11.68
CA VAL A 57 2.53 -3.76 -10.44
C VAL A 57 3.45 -3.84 -9.23
N LYS A 58 4.58 -4.56 -9.31
CA LYS A 58 5.58 -4.68 -8.22
C LYS A 58 6.21 -3.34 -7.81
N LYS A 59 6.12 -2.31 -8.66
CA LYS A 59 6.55 -0.94 -8.34
C LYS A 59 5.52 -0.16 -7.54
N GLU A 60 4.24 -0.48 -7.68
CA GLU A 60 3.15 0.27 -7.05
C GLU A 60 2.63 -0.42 -5.78
N ILE A 61 2.69 -1.74 -5.69
CA ILE A 61 2.20 -2.53 -4.56
C ILE A 61 3.16 -3.66 -4.12
N ASN A 62 3.02 -4.08 -2.86
CA ASN A 62 3.63 -5.28 -2.29
C ASN A 62 2.74 -6.50 -2.57
N ILE A 63 2.98 -7.17 -3.71
CA ILE A 63 2.20 -8.32 -4.18
C ILE A 63 2.20 -9.46 -3.15
N GLU A 64 3.29 -9.62 -2.40
CA GLU A 64 3.43 -10.63 -1.36
C GLU A 64 2.46 -10.46 -0.18
N LYS A 65 1.83 -9.28 -0.06
CA LYS A 65 0.81 -8.97 0.96
C LYS A 65 -0.61 -9.23 0.46
N LEU A 66 -0.78 -9.57 -0.83
CA LEU A 66 -2.08 -9.94 -1.39
C LEU A 66 -2.41 -11.40 -1.05
N PRO A 67 -3.70 -11.78 -0.95
CA PRO A 67 -4.15 -13.14 -0.68
C PRO A 67 -4.08 -14.00 -1.95
N VAL A 68 -2.89 -14.12 -2.52
CA VAL A 68 -2.63 -14.86 -3.76
C VAL A 68 -1.40 -15.76 -3.59
N VAL A 69 -1.39 -16.87 -4.31
CA VAL A 69 -0.25 -17.80 -4.36
C VAL A 69 0.30 -17.82 -5.78
N GLN A 70 1.58 -17.55 -5.94
CA GLN A 70 2.23 -17.67 -7.24
C GLN A 70 2.49 -19.16 -7.55
N ILE A 71 1.89 -19.68 -8.61
CA ILE A 71 1.99 -21.09 -9.02
C ILE A 71 2.78 -21.31 -10.32
N GLY A 72 3.18 -20.22 -10.98
CA GLY A 72 4.05 -20.21 -12.15
C GLY A 72 4.67 -18.82 -12.37
N ASP A 73 5.35 -18.60 -13.50
CA ASP A 73 6.03 -17.32 -13.75
C ASP A 73 5.08 -16.12 -13.82
N THR A 74 3.88 -16.35 -14.35
CA THR A 74 2.86 -15.32 -14.61
C THR A 74 1.49 -15.65 -14.05
N THR A 75 1.33 -16.84 -13.47
CA THR A 75 0.03 -17.34 -12.99
C THR A 75 -0.04 -17.30 -11.47
N PHE A 76 -1.13 -16.72 -10.98
CA PHE A 76 -1.47 -16.59 -9.58
C PHE A 76 -2.78 -17.31 -9.29
N GLN A 77 -2.78 -18.09 -8.22
CA GLN A 77 -3.97 -18.65 -7.62
C GLN A 77 -4.55 -17.66 -6.62
N VAL A 78 -5.85 -17.38 -6.72
CA VAL A 78 -6.61 -16.55 -5.78
C VAL A 78 -7.61 -17.45 -5.05
N PRO A 79 -7.32 -17.86 -3.80
CA PRO A 79 -8.23 -18.70 -3.03
C PRO A 79 -9.53 -17.95 -2.70
N LYS A 80 -10.68 -18.52 -3.06
CA LYS A 80 -12.01 -17.94 -2.82
C LYS A 80 -12.31 -17.74 -1.34
N MET A 81 -11.66 -18.51 -0.45
CA MET A 81 -11.81 -18.35 1.02
C MET A 81 -11.38 -16.97 1.55
N TYR A 82 -10.54 -16.24 0.82
CA TYR A 82 -10.13 -14.87 1.18
C TYR A 82 -11.00 -13.79 0.53
N LEU A 83 -11.99 -14.20 -0.26
CA LEU A 83 -12.88 -13.33 -1.01
C LEU A 83 -14.27 -13.36 -0.37
N THR A 84 -14.91 -12.21 -0.28
CA THR A 84 -16.32 -12.07 0.06
C THR A 84 -17.07 -11.68 -1.21
N GLU A 85 -18.03 -12.48 -1.66
CA GLU A 85 -18.90 -12.09 -2.78
C GLU A 85 -19.88 -11.01 -2.33
N ILE A 86 -19.92 -9.88 -3.05
CA ILE A 86 -20.78 -8.72 -2.73
C ILE A 86 -21.91 -8.53 -3.76
N ALA A 87 -21.72 -9.07 -4.96
CA ALA A 87 -22.73 -9.21 -5.99
C ALA A 87 -22.35 -10.40 -6.89
N PRO A 88 -23.25 -10.93 -7.73
CA PRO A 88 -22.91 -12.02 -8.64
C PRO A 88 -21.65 -11.69 -9.45
N ASN A 89 -20.60 -12.50 -9.28
CA ASN A 89 -19.30 -12.30 -9.95
C ASN A 89 -18.51 -11.04 -9.51
N GLU A 90 -18.86 -10.45 -8.37
CA GLU A 90 -18.14 -9.34 -7.75
C GLU A 90 -17.67 -9.74 -6.35
N TYR A 91 -16.36 -9.71 -6.15
CA TYR A 91 -15.72 -10.13 -4.91
C TYR A 91 -14.99 -8.98 -4.25
N ILE A 92 -14.82 -9.02 -2.93
CA ILE A 92 -13.97 -8.09 -2.16
C ILE A 92 -13.00 -8.90 -1.29
N ALA A 93 -11.74 -8.49 -1.23
CA ALA A 93 -10.75 -9.05 -0.33
C ALA A 93 -10.10 -7.95 0.51
N PHE A 94 -10.17 -8.07 1.83
CA PHE A 94 -9.54 -7.14 2.76
C PHE A 94 -8.04 -7.43 2.90
N VAL A 95 -7.20 -6.48 2.50
CA VAL A 95 -5.74 -6.60 2.62
C VAL A 95 -5.13 -5.51 3.50
N PRO A 96 -3.95 -5.74 4.10
CA PRO A 96 -3.31 -4.77 4.98
C PRO A 96 -2.95 -3.47 4.26
N ASN A 97 -2.80 -2.39 5.04
CA ASN A 97 -2.55 -1.07 4.46
C ASN A 97 -1.23 -0.98 3.69
N ASP A 98 -0.22 -1.72 4.15
CA ASP A 98 1.13 -1.76 3.58
C ASP A 98 1.20 -2.46 2.21
N VAL A 99 0.08 -2.89 1.63
CA VAL A 99 0.00 -3.33 0.23
C VAL A 99 0.38 -2.20 -0.71
N ALA A 100 -0.04 -0.96 -0.45
CA ALA A 100 0.36 0.19 -1.25
C ALA A 100 1.75 0.68 -0.83
N LYS A 101 2.71 0.69 -1.78
CA LYS A 101 4.06 1.22 -1.54
C LYS A 101 4.07 2.74 -1.39
N MET A 102 3.09 3.43 -1.95
CA MET A 102 2.89 4.87 -1.79
C MET A 102 1.42 5.14 -1.44
N LYS A 103 1.17 5.60 -0.21
CA LYS A 103 -0.19 5.83 0.30
C LYS A 103 -0.91 6.95 -0.45
N TRP A 104 -2.24 6.96 -0.36
CA TRP A 104 -3.04 8.05 -0.91
C TRP A 104 -2.76 9.40 -0.24
N SER A 105 -2.52 9.41 1.07
CA SER A 105 -2.18 10.64 1.82
C SER A 105 -1.04 11.41 1.17
N ILE A 106 0.04 10.73 0.78
CA ILE A 106 1.15 11.37 0.08
C ILE A 106 0.81 11.69 -1.38
N ARG A 107 0.07 10.83 -2.10
CA ARG A 107 -0.36 11.13 -3.48
C ARG A 107 -1.15 12.44 -3.57
N ASP A 108 -2.09 12.63 -2.64
CA ASP A 108 -2.91 13.84 -2.58
C ASP A 108 -2.08 15.05 -2.12
N HIS A 109 -1.20 14.87 -1.13
CA HIS A 109 -0.34 15.95 -0.64
C HIS A 109 0.61 16.48 -1.73
N LEU A 110 1.10 15.62 -2.63
CA LEU A 110 1.96 16.02 -3.75
C LEU A 110 1.20 16.69 -4.90
N GLN A 111 -0.13 16.68 -4.90
CA GLN A 111 -0.93 17.22 -5.99
C GLN A 111 -0.73 18.73 -6.11
N GLY A 112 -0.21 19.18 -7.27
CA GLY A 112 0.07 20.59 -7.53
C GLY A 112 1.46 21.06 -7.09
N MET A 113 2.27 20.20 -6.45
CA MET A 113 3.67 20.49 -6.15
C MET A 113 4.56 20.27 -7.38
N LYS A 114 5.64 21.05 -7.50
CA LYS A 114 6.67 20.88 -8.53
C LYS A 114 7.68 19.83 -8.08
N GLY A 115 8.31 19.15 -9.04
CA GLY A 115 9.32 18.12 -8.76
C GLY A 115 10.56 18.62 -7.99
N THR A 116 10.81 19.94 -7.99
CA THR A 116 11.87 20.63 -7.24
C THR A 116 11.49 20.95 -5.80
N ASP A 117 10.19 20.97 -5.49
CA ASP A 117 9.72 21.28 -4.14
C ASP A 117 10.14 20.17 -3.18
N THR A 118 10.27 20.49 -1.89
CA THR A 118 10.57 19.52 -0.83
C THR A 118 9.29 19.17 -0.07
N VAL A 119 9.27 17.95 0.47
CA VAL A 119 8.17 17.38 1.24
C VAL A 119 8.72 16.49 2.34
N GLU A 120 8.07 16.51 3.49
CA GLU A 120 8.35 15.57 4.57
C GLU A 120 7.55 14.29 4.39
N VAL A 121 8.24 13.15 4.44
CA VAL A 121 7.63 11.83 4.33
C VAL A 121 8.04 10.94 5.47
N LEU A 122 7.15 10.01 5.81
CA LEU A 122 7.44 8.87 6.66
C LEU A 122 7.70 7.66 5.77
N VAL A 123 8.77 6.92 6.06
CA VAL A 123 9.17 5.74 5.31
C VAL A 123 9.20 4.55 6.24
N LYS A 124 8.53 3.46 5.84
CA LYS A 124 8.63 2.16 6.50
C LYS A 124 9.55 1.26 5.69
N LEU A 125 10.51 0.62 6.36
CA LEU A 125 11.43 -0.34 5.75
C LEU A 125 10.98 -1.78 6.03
N LYS A 126 11.21 -2.67 5.05
CA LYS A 126 11.13 -4.12 5.23
C LYS A 126 12.20 -4.59 6.22
N GLU A 127 12.07 -5.81 6.70
CA GLU A 127 13.06 -6.42 7.56
C GLU A 127 14.45 -6.47 6.86
N GLY A 128 15.48 -5.98 7.55
CA GLY A 128 16.83 -5.88 7.00
C GLY A 128 17.14 -4.60 6.19
N GLY A 129 16.15 -3.73 5.97
CA GLY A 129 16.37 -2.45 5.27
C GLY A 129 17.28 -1.49 6.04
N SER A 130 18.05 -0.69 5.29
CA SER A 130 19.02 0.26 5.86
C SER A 130 18.52 1.71 5.81
N ILE A 131 18.47 2.37 6.97
CA ILE A 131 18.13 3.80 7.07
C ILE A 131 19.20 4.65 6.36
N THR A 132 20.47 4.28 6.46
CA THR A 132 21.57 5.02 5.79
C THR A 132 21.38 5.06 4.27
N ALA A 133 20.79 4.01 3.69
CA ALA A 133 20.50 3.96 2.26
C ALA A 133 19.45 4.99 1.82
N LEU A 134 18.61 5.50 2.74
CA LEU A 134 17.61 6.52 2.44
C LEU A 134 18.23 7.88 2.11
N ASN A 135 19.45 8.16 2.59
CA ASN A 135 20.15 9.43 2.37
C ASN A 135 20.44 9.72 0.89
N LYS A 136 20.32 8.72 -0.01
CA LYS A 136 20.42 8.94 -1.47
C LYS A 136 19.20 9.67 -2.07
N PHE A 137 18.09 9.75 -1.33
CA PHE A 137 16.85 10.39 -1.78
C PHE A 137 16.60 11.77 -1.14
N GLY A 138 17.20 12.03 0.01
CA GLY A 138 17.10 13.30 0.74
C GLY A 138 17.68 13.17 2.14
N THR A 139 17.18 13.96 3.08
CA THR A 139 17.77 14.09 4.42
C THR A 139 16.89 13.41 5.47
N VAL A 140 17.40 12.35 6.09
CA VAL A 140 16.76 11.75 7.28
C VAL A 140 17.00 12.67 8.48
N PHE A 141 15.91 13.10 9.12
CA PHE A 141 15.98 13.94 10.32
C PHE A 141 15.48 13.21 11.59
N MET A 142 14.79 12.08 11.44
CA MET A 142 14.37 11.25 12.56
C MET A 142 14.35 9.78 12.17
N GLU A 143 14.93 8.94 13.03
CA GLU A 143 14.81 7.47 12.93
C GLU A 143 13.76 6.97 13.92
N PHE A 144 12.92 6.03 13.51
CA PHE A 144 11.94 5.43 14.42
C PHE A 144 12.65 4.49 15.39
N LEU A 145 12.27 4.53 16.68
CA LEU A 145 12.88 3.70 17.73
C LEU A 145 12.90 2.19 17.42
N GLY A 146 11.92 1.71 16.64
CA GLY A 146 11.87 0.31 16.20
C GLY A 146 12.89 -0.06 15.10
N GLY A 147 13.73 0.89 14.65
CA GLY A 147 14.78 0.71 13.65
C GLY A 147 14.30 0.42 12.22
N ARG A 148 12.98 0.42 11.99
CA ARG A 148 12.35 -0.01 10.73
C ARG A 148 11.55 1.12 10.07
N GLY A 149 12.06 2.34 10.15
CA GLY A 149 11.48 3.49 9.49
C GLY A 149 12.13 4.79 9.91
N ALA A 150 11.83 5.83 9.15
CA ALA A 150 12.40 7.16 9.34
C ALA A 150 11.44 8.24 8.84
N ALA A 151 11.57 9.43 9.40
CA ALA A 151 11.04 10.66 8.83
C ALA A 151 12.17 11.37 8.07
N MET A 152 11.87 11.82 6.85
CA MET A 152 12.86 12.45 5.99
C MET A 152 12.27 13.56 5.13
N GLU A 153 13.10 14.55 4.81
CA GLU A 153 12.80 15.59 3.83
C GLU A 153 13.36 15.16 2.47
N ILE A 154 12.51 15.14 1.44
CA ILE A 154 12.89 14.74 0.09
C ILE A 154 12.30 15.68 -0.95
N HIS A 155 12.93 15.73 -2.13
CA HIS A 155 12.31 16.37 -3.28
C HIS A 155 11.10 15.55 -3.76
N VAL A 156 10.03 16.23 -4.17
CA VAL A 156 8.82 15.59 -4.72
C VAL A 156 9.15 14.60 -5.85
N SER A 157 10.12 14.93 -6.70
CA SER A 157 10.60 14.05 -7.79
C SER A 157 11.24 12.73 -7.32
N LYS A 158 11.61 12.62 -6.03
CA LYS A 158 12.26 11.45 -5.42
C LYS A 158 11.30 10.56 -4.65
N VAL A 159 10.08 11.01 -4.34
CA VAL A 159 9.09 10.23 -3.55
C VAL A 159 8.74 8.91 -4.23
N LYS A 160 8.43 8.96 -5.55
CA LYS A 160 8.12 7.75 -6.31
C LYS A 160 9.33 6.81 -6.46
N PRO A 161 10.52 7.27 -6.89
CA PRO A 161 11.72 6.44 -6.89
C PRO A 161 12.01 5.76 -5.55
N LEU A 162 11.82 6.48 -4.44
CA LEU A 162 11.99 5.93 -3.09
C LEU A 162 10.98 4.81 -2.80
N SER A 163 9.69 4.98 -3.12
CA SER A 163 8.69 3.94 -2.86
C SER A 163 8.89 2.68 -3.70
N GLU A 164 9.59 2.77 -4.84
CA GLU A 164 9.89 1.61 -5.69
C GLU A 164 11.07 0.76 -5.20
N GLU A 165 11.85 1.22 -4.22
CA GLU A 165 13.00 0.48 -3.68
C GLU A 165 12.59 -0.85 -3.03
N ALA A 166 13.45 -1.87 -3.16
CA ALA A 166 13.15 -3.22 -2.70
C ALA A 166 12.93 -3.30 -1.18
N ASP A 167 13.74 -2.53 -0.43
CA ASP A 167 13.73 -2.53 1.04
C ASP A 167 12.69 -1.58 1.63
N VAL A 168 11.99 -0.79 0.80
CA VAL A 168 10.92 0.10 1.25
C VAL A 168 9.60 -0.69 1.24
N GLU A 169 8.94 -0.71 2.40
CA GLU A 169 7.62 -1.30 2.55
C GLU A 169 6.54 -0.31 2.11
N PHE A 170 6.58 0.93 2.61
CA PHE A 170 5.74 2.01 2.11
C PHE A 170 6.28 3.41 2.43
N VAL A 171 5.76 4.40 1.71
CA VAL A 171 5.95 5.84 1.94
C VAL A 171 4.59 6.50 2.17
N GLU A 172 4.51 7.36 3.18
CA GLU A 172 3.33 8.15 3.52
C GLU A 172 3.69 9.60 3.87
N ALA A 173 2.69 10.49 3.83
CA ALA A 173 2.90 11.88 4.20
C ALA A 173 3.11 11.99 5.71
N ASN A 174 3.96 12.91 6.13
CA ASN A 174 3.96 13.35 7.53
C ASN A 174 2.63 14.09 7.78
N GLY A 175 1.68 13.39 8.37
CA GLY A 175 0.31 13.88 8.57
C GLY A 175 0.04 14.21 10.03
N GLU A 176 -0.81 15.20 10.26
CA GLU A 176 -1.38 15.44 11.59
C GLU A 176 -2.42 14.37 11.90
N VAL A 177 -2.21 13.63 12.99
CA VAL A 177 -3.24 12.75 13.54
C VAL A 177 -4.11 13.58 14.48
N HIS A 178 -5.30 13.98 14.02
CA HIS A 178 -6.30 14.52 14.91
C HIS A 178 -6.90 13.39 15.75
N ILE A 179 -6.43 13.26 16.99
CA ILE A 179 -7.06 12.38 17.97
C ILE A 179 -8.37 13.04 18.39
N ALA A 180 -9.48 12.67 17.76
CA ALA A 180 -10.79 12.90 18.34
C ALA A 180 -10.99 11.88 19.46
N LEU A 181 -10.59 12.24 20.68
CA LEU A 181 -10.96 11.48 21.87
C LEU A 181 -12.49 11.50 21.97
N SER A 182 -13.12 10.39 21.59
CA SER A 182 -14.52 10.14 21.94
C SER A 182 -14.67 10.38 23.44
N GLN A 183 -15.75 11.07 23.85
CA GLN A 183 -16.05 11.29 25.27
C GLN A 183 -16.23 9.96 26.06
N SER A 184 -16.23 8.82 25.39
CA SER A 184 -16.34 7.48 25.95
C SER A 184 -15.00 6.79 26.26
N VAL A 185 -13.85 7.41 25.96
CA VAL A 185 -12.53 6.85 26.30
C VAL A 185 -11.94 7.67 27.46
N PRO A 186 -11.58 7.05 28.61
CA PRO A 186 -10.93 7.78 29.69
C PRO A 186 -9.65 8.43 29.16
N LEU A 187 -9.53 9.73 29.39
CA LEU A 187 -8.46 10.61 28.95
C LEU A 187 -7.09 9.98 29.22
N ILE A 188 -6.45 9.45 28.18
CA ILE A 188 -5.00 9.29 28.19
C ILE A 188 -4.46 10.69 27.90
N ASN A 189 -3.83 11.31 28.89
CA ASN A 189 -3.22 12.61 28.71
C ASN A 189 -2.14 12.49 27.63
N ALA A 190 -2.12 13.41 26.66
CA ALA A 190 -1.09 13.44 25.62
C ALA A 190 0.33 13.55 26.21
N ASP A 191 0.44 14.05 27.45
CA ASP A 191 1.68 14.12 28.23
C ASP A 191 2.25 12.72 28.61
N ASP A 192 1.44 11.65 28.59
CA ASP A 192 1.90 10.30 28.91
C ASP A 192 2.64 9.60 27.74
N VAL A 193 2.50 10.12 26.51
CA VAL A 193 3.11 9.51 25.30
C VAL A 193 4.46 10.13 24.95
N TRP A 194 4.76 11.32 25.47
CA TRP A 194 6.01 12.03 25.22
C TRP A 194 6.80 12.27 26.51
N PHE A 195 7.22 11.20 27.19
CA PHE A 195 8.26 11.36 28.20
C PHE A 195 9.60 11.60 27.50
N THR A 196 10.04 12.84 27.56
CA THR A 196 11.40 13.27 27.21
C THR A 196 12.39 12.60 28.16
N LEU A 197 13.38 11.90 27.62
CA LEU A 197 14.54 11.43 28.37
C LEU A 197 15.26 12.65 28.97
N ARG A 198 15.29 12.72 30.31
CA ARG A 198 16.32 13.45 31.07
C ARG A 198 17.32 12.45 31.62
#